data_AF-A0A1G1H7E6-F1
#
_entry.id   AF-A0A1G1H7E6-F1
#
_cell.length_a   1.000
_cell.length_b   1.000
_cell.length_c   1.000
_cell.angle_alpha   90.00
_cell.angle_beta   90.00
_cell.angle_gamma   90.00
#
_symmetry.space_group_name_H-M   'P 1'
#
loop_
_entity.id
_entity.type
_entity.pdbx_description
1 polymer ?
#
loop_
_entity_poly.entity_id
_entity_poly.type
_entity_poly.pdbx_seq_one_letter_code
_entity_poly.pdbx_strand_id
1 'polypeptide(L)' 'MKSKELIRLLKEHGWVVDRIRGSHYIMIKDKKTVSVPYHGSRDLGKGLANDILKQAGIK' A
#
# COMPACT_ATOMS: atom_id res chain seq x y z
N MET A 1 -9.10 5.44 -5.83
CA MET A 1 -7.77 5.66 -5.23
C MET A 1 -6.82 4.82 -6.04
N LYS A 2 -5.82 5.45 -6.64
CA LYS A 2 -4.82 4.77 -7.46
C LYS A 2 -3.76 4.14 -6.57
N SER A 3 -3.08 3.10 -7.06
CA SER A 3 -1.98 2.45 -6.31
C SER A 3 -0.89 3.43 -5.89
N LYS A 4 -0.58 4.43 -6.73
CA LYS A 4 0.36 5.51 -6.41
C LYS A 4 -0.06 6.34 -5.20
N GLU A 5 -1.35 6.64 -5.08
CA GLU A 5 -1.89 7.44 -3.97
C GLU A 5 -1.82 6.67 -2.66
N LEU A 6 -2.18 5.38 -2.68
CA LEU A 6 -2.08 4.52 -1.51
C LEU A 6 -0.64 4.37 -1.02
N ILE A 7 0.31 4.14 -1.94
CA ILE A 7 1.74 4.06 -1.60
C ILE A 7 2.24 5.38 -1.01
N ARG A 8 1.83 6.53 -1.58
CA ARG A 8 2.19 7.85 -1.05
C ARG A 8 1.67 8.05 0.37
N LEU A 9 0.40 7.73 0.61
CA LEU A 9 -0.23 7.85 1.92
C LEU A 9 0.45 6.95 2.97
N LEU A 10 0.80 5.71 2.60
CA LEU A 10 1.55 4.81 3.46
C LEU A 10 2.93 5.41 3.81
N LYS A 11 3.65 5.98 2.84
CA LYS A 11 4.93 6.65 3.07
C LYS A 11 4.83 7.82 4.04
N GLU A 12 3.78 8.63 3.93
CA GLU A 12 3.50 9.74 4.85
C GLU A 12 3.29 9.25 6.29
N HIS A 13 2.85 8.00 6.47
CA HIS A 13 2.67 7.36 7.78
C HIS A 13 3.89 6.51 8.22
N GLY A 14 5.05 6.72 7.59
CA GLY A 14 6.31 6.08 7.95
C GLY A 14 6.50 4.67 7.41
N TRP A 15 5.69 4.24 6.45
CA TRP A 15 5.94 2.98 5.74
C TRP A 15 6.98 3.18 4.64
N VAL A 16 7.86 2.20 4.45
CA VAL A 16 8.87 2.23 3.38
C VAL A 16 8.69 1.04 2.45
N VAL A 17 9.14 1.16 1.21
CA VAL A 17 9.14 0.02 0.27
C VAL A 17 10.25 -0.93 0.69
N ASP A 18 9.91 -2.16 1.04
CA ASP A 18 10.85 -3.22 1.37
C ASP A 18 11.33 -3.92 0.08
N ARG A 19 10.38 -4.40 -0.72
CA ARG A 19 10.66 -5.08 -1.99
C ARG A 19 9.48 -5.00 -2.94
N ILE A 20 9.77 -5.24 -4.22
CA ILE A 20 8.76 -5.33 -5.28
C ILE A 20 8.81 -6.74 -5.87
N ARG A 21 7.67 -7.40 -5.98
CA ARG A 21 7.53 -8.71 -6.63
C ARG A 21 6.43 -8.62 -7.69
N GLY A 22 6.82 -8.64 -8.97
CA GLY A 22 5.91 -8.36 -10.08
C GLY A 22 5.26 -6.98 -9.91
N SER A 23 3.94 -6.93 -9.91
CA SER A 23 3.16 -5.71 -9.68
C SER A 23 2.87 -5.41 -8.20
N HIS A 24 3.45 -6.13 -7.24
CA HIS A 24 3.16 -5.91 -5.82
C HIS A 24 4.31 -5.17 -5.12
N TYR A 25 3.96 -4.04 -4.52
CA TYR A 25 4.84 -3.28 -3.63
C TYR A 25 4.63 -3.78 -2.20
N ILE A 26 5.65 -4.41 -1.64
CA ILE A 26 5.65 -4.81 -0.23
C ILE A 26 6.18 -3.63 0.57
N MET A 27 5.33 -3.06 1.40
CA MET A 27 5.66 -1.96 2.30
C MET A 27 5.93 -2.53 3.69
N ILE A 28 6.92 -1.99 4.41
CA ILE A 28 7.27 -2.38 5.77
C ILE A 28 7.25 -1.17 6.71
N LYS A 29 6.82 -1.40 7.94
CA LYS A 29 6.97 -0.48 9.08
C LYS A 29 7.17 -1.33 10.34
N ASP A 30 8.26 -1.07 11.05
CA ASP A 30 8.70 -1.88 12.21
C ASP A 30 8.81 -3.37 11.84
N LYS A 31 7.91 -4.21 12.39
CA LYS A 31 7.83 -5.66 12.13
C LYS A 31 6.58 -6.05 11.31
N LYS A 32 5.87 -5.08 10.73
CA LYS A 32 4.65 -5.29 9.94
C LYS A 32 4.90 -5.05 8.46
N THR A 33 4.29 -5.87 7.61
CA THR A 33 4.33 -5.72 6.15
C THR A 33 2.93 -5.69 5.57
N VAL A 34 2.71 -4.85 4.55
CA VAL A 34 1.48 -4.85 3.74
C VAL A 34 1.84 -4.95 2.25
N SER A 35 1.02 -5.68 1.49
CA SER A 35 1.19 -5.82 0.04
C SER A 35 0.23 -4.90 -0.69
N VAL A 36 0.77 -4.01 -1.52
CA VAL A 36 -0.01 -3.06 -2.34
C VAL A 36 0.10 -3.46 -3.81
N PRO A 37 -1.00 -3.87 -4.46
CA PRO A 37 -0.96 -4.16 -5.88
C PRO A 37 -0.91 -2.86 -6.69
N TYR A 38 -0.09 -2.88 -7.74
CA TYR A 38 0.27 -1.73 -8.55
C TYR A 38 -0.01 -2.00 -10.03
N HIS A 39 -1.12 -1.45 -10.52
CA HIS A 39 -1.56 -1.57 -11.93
C HIS A 39 -1.51 -0.22 -12.66
N GLY A 40 -0.54 0.63 -12.28
CA GLY A 40 -0.32 1.93 -12.91
C GLY A 40 -1.44 2.93 -12.64
N SER A 41 -2.23 3.24 -13.67
CA SER A 41 -3.30 4.25 -13.66
C SER A 41 -4.66 3.72 -13.23
N ARG A 42 -4.84 2.39 -13.13
CA ARG A 42 -6.11 1.79 -12.71
C ARG A 42 -6.36 2.05 -11.23
N ASP A 43 -7.62 2.33 -10.92
CA ASP A 43 -8.07 2.46 -9.54
C ASP A 43 -7.95 1.12 -8.79
N LEU A 44 -7.52 1.20 -7.54
CA LEU A 44 -7.75 0.14 -6.56
C LEU A 44 -9.22 0.18 -6.15
N GLY A 45 -9.86 -0.99 -6.10
CA GLY A 45 -11.19 -1.10 -5.52
C GLY A 45 -11.23 -0.51 -4.11
N LYS A 46 -12.28 0.25 -3.79
CA LYS A 46 -12.40 0.95 -2.50
C LYS A 46 -12.28 0.00 -1.29
N GLY A 47 -12.83 -1.22 -1.40
CA GLY A 47 -12.70 -2.25 -0.37
C GLY A 47 -11.24 -2.61 -0.10
N LEU A 48 -10.52 -3.02 -1.15
CA LEU A 48 -9.10 -3.37 -1.07
C LEU A 48 -8.24 -2.24 -0.50
N ALA A 49 -8.44 -1.01 -0.96
CA ALA A 49 -7.70 0.13 -0.42
C ALA A 49 -7.98 0.35 1.08
N ASN A 50 -9.23 0.24 1.51
CA ASN A 50 -9.59 0.36 2.92
C ASN A 50 -9.01 -0.78 3.76
N ASP A 51 -9.00 -2.01 3.24
CA ASP A 51 -8.46 -3.17 3.96
C ASP A 51 -6.95 -3.04 4.17
N ILE A 52 -6.23 -2.54 3.16
CA ILE A 52 -4.79 -2.23 3.29
C ILE A 52 -4.58 -1.13 4.33
N LEU A 53 -5.39 -0.07 4.33
CA LEU A 53 -5.27 1.01 5.32
C LEU A 53 -5.56 0.54 6.75
N LYS A 54 -6.52 -0.37 6.93
CA LYS A 54 -6.80 -1.04 8.21
C LYS A 54 -5.63 -1.89 8.68
N GLN A 55 -5.07 -2.72 7.79
CA GLN A 55 -3.88 -3.50 8.10
C GLN A 55 -2.69 -2.61 8.46
N ALA A 56 -2.60 -1.44 7.82
CA ALA A 56 -1.57 -0.44 8.07
C ALA A 56 -1.81 0.41 9.34
N GLY A 57 -2.98 0.29 9.98
CA GLY A 57 -3.34 1.05 11.19
C GLY A 57 -3.61 2.54 10.95
N ILE A 58 -4.03 2.92 9.73
CA ILE A 58 -4.31 4.31 9.34
C ILE A 58 -5.81 4.63 9.40
N LYS A 59 -6.68 3.62 9.23
CA LYS A 59 -8.14 3.73 9.23
C LYS A 59 -8.74 2.52 9.93
#